data_AF-A0A3D3R5V4-F1
#
_entry.id   AF-A0A3D3R5V4-F1
#
_cell.length_a   1.000
_cell.length_b   1.000
_cell.length_c   1.000
_cell.angle_alpha   90.00
_cell.angle_beta   90.00
_cell.angle_gamma   90.00
#
_symmetry.space_group_name_H-M   'P 1'
#
loop_
_entity.id
_entity.type
_entity.pdbx_description
1 polymer ?
#
loop_
_entity_poly.entity_id
_entity_poly.type
_entity_poly.pdbx_seq_one_letter_code
_entity_poly.pdbx_strand_id
1 'polypeptide(L)'
;MSSTPYCLDCEKEMEKGFIPDNTFLGALQTLWHPGDPESASRSVFGLELKNRTQTINVDETETRKISTYRCPDCGLLRSYAE
;
A
#
# COMPACT_ATOMS: atom_id res chain seq x y z
N MET A 1 -7.30 5.19 18.87
CA MET A 1 -7.85 6.48 18.44
C MET A 1 -6.85 7.11 17.47
N SER A 2 -7.16 7.15 16.18
CA SER A 2 -6.31 7.84 15.20
C SER A 2 -6.74 9.30 15.17
N SER A 3 -5.98 10.19 15.79
CA SER A 3 -6.13 11.63 15.57
C SER A 3 -5.69 11.95 14.15
N THR A 4 -6.44 12.81 13.45
CA THR A 4 -6.00 13.33 12.15
C THR A 4 -4.63 14.00 12.31
N PRO A 5 -3.62 13.65 11.49
CA PRO A 5 -2.30 14.25 11.61
C PRO A 5 -2.31 15.70 11.15
N TYR A 6 -1.39 16.48 11.70
CA TYR A 6 -1.09 17.83 11.25
C TYR A 6 0.07 17.81 10.25
N CYS A 7 0.03 18.73 9.29
CA CYS A 7 1.13 19.03 8.39
C CYS A 7 2.27 19.66 9.20
N LEU A 8 3.48 19.14 9.06
CA LEU A 8 4.65 19.62 9.81
C LEU A 8 5.17 20.97 9.30
N ASP A 9 4.81 21.35 8.07
CA ASP A 9 5.27 22.59 7.44
C ASP A 9 4.26 23.73 7.62
N CYS A 10 2.95 23.43 7.53
CA CYS A 10 1.88 24.43 7.57
C CYS A 10 1.12 24.45 8.91
N GLU A 11 1.35 23.47 9.78
CA GLU A 11 0.65 23.29 11.06
C GLU A 11 -0.88 23.22 10.92
N LYS A 12 -1.37 22.73 9.77
CA LYS A 12 -2.79 22.50 9.48
C LYS A 12 -3.18 21.05 9.63
N GLU A 13 -4.42 20.79 10.04
CA GLU A 13 -5.01 19.47 9.97
C GLU A 13 -5.03 18.98 8.52
N MET A 14 -4.64 17.72 8.30
CA MET A 14 -4.51 17.14 6.96
C MET A 14 -5.78 16.41 6.53
N GLU A 15 -6.03 16.36 5.23
CA GLU A 15 -7.20 15.68 4.65
C GLU A 15 -6.90 14.20 4.44
N LYS A 16 -7.74 13.30 4.97
CA LYS A 16 -7.61 11.85 4.76
C LYS A 16 -7.96 11.47 3.31
N GLY A 17 -7.16 10.59 2.74
CA GLY A 17 -7.34 9.95 1.45
C GLY A 17 -6.61 8.61 1.38
N PHE A 18 -6.45 8.09 0.17
CA PHE A 18 -5.72 6.86 -0.10
C PHE A 18 -5.11 6.90 -1.51
N ILE A 19 -4.05 6.12 -1.73
CA ILE A 19 -3.46 5.93 -3.05
C ILE A 19 -4.10 4.68 -3.66
N PRO A 20 -4.85 4.80 -4.77
CA PRO A 20 -5.35 3.64 -5.49
C PRO A 20 -4.21 2.93 -6.21
N ASP A 21 -4.12 1.62 -6.04
CA ASP A 21 -3.31 0.74 -6.88
C ASP A 21 -4.15 0.28 -8.07
N ASN A 22 -3.61 0.43 -9.27
CA ASN A 22 -4.28 0.07 -10.52
C ASN A 22 -3.94 -1.38 -10.87
N THR A 23 -4.86 -2.28 -10.53
CA THR A 23 -4.75 -3.69 -10.90
C THR A 23 -5.53 -3.97 -12.19
N PHE A 24 -5.26 -5.12 -12.82
CA PHE A 24 -5.78 -5.50 -14.14
C PHE A 24 -7.32 -5.42 -14.27
N LEU A 25 -8.07 -5.38 -13.16
CA LEU A 25 -9.53 -5.39 -13.12
C LEU A 25 -10.16 -4.31 -12.23
N GLY A 26 -9.39 -3.31 -11.76
CA GLY A 26 -9.93 -2.21 -10.96
C GLY A 26 -8.90 -1.54 -10.06
N ALA A 27 -9.34 -0.49 -9.36
CA ALA A 27 -8.55 0.20 -8.34
C ALA A 27 -8.75 -0.49 -6.99
N LEU A 28 -7.66 -0.86 -6.34
CA LEU A 28 -7.64 -1.34 -4.95
C LEU A 28 -6.95 -0.30 -4.06
N GLN A 29 -7.22 -0.34 -2.75
CA GLN A 29 -6.43 0.45 -1.81
C GLN A 29 -5.05 -0.18 -1.66
N THR A 30 -3.99 0.64 -1.77
CA THR A 30 -2.61 0.18 -1.58
C THR A 30 -2.41 -0.39 -0.16
N LEU A 31 -1.68 -1.49 -0.08
CA LEU A 31 -1.33 -2.18 1.17
C LEU A 31 0.16 -2.03 1.49
N TRP A 32 0.47 -2.01 2.77
CA TRP A 32 1.81 -2.17 3.30
C TRP A 32 1.97 -3.62 3.79
N HIS A 33 3.12 -4.23 3.51
CA HIS A 33 3.51 -5.54 4.03
C HIS A 33 4.90 -5.41 4.68
N PRO A 34 5.16 -6.07 5.82
CA PRO A 34 6.49 -6.08 6.42
C PRO A 34 7.49 -6.89 5.58
N GLY A 35 8.78 -6.57 5.71
CA GLY A 35 9.85 -7.36 5.08
C GLY A 35 10.07 -7.09 3.60
N ASP A 36 10.84 -7.97 2.98
CA ASP A 36 11.21 -7.89 1.56
C ASP A 36 10.22 -8.68 0.68
N PRO A 37 9.96 -8.25 -0.56
CA PRO A 37 9.08 -8.97 -1.47
C PRO A 37 9.67 -10.32 -1.87
N GLU A 38 8.96 -11.39 -1.54
CA GLU A 38 9.29 -12.73 -2.01
C GLU A 38 8.69 -12.98 -3.39
N SER A 39 9.44 -13.57 -4.31
CA SER A 39 8.87 -13.95 -5.60
C SER A 39 7.83 -15.05 -5.39
N ALA A 40 6.60 -14.85 -5.88
CA ALA A 40 5.69 -15.96 -6.01
C ALA A 40 6.38 -16.98 -6.94
N SER A 41 6.48 -18.24 -6.53
CA SER A 41 6.77 -19.35 -7.42
C SER A 41 5.47 -20.10 -7.61
N ARG A 42 5.02 -20.24 -8.87
CA ARG A 42 3.80 -20.99 -9.15
C ARG A 42 4.21 -22.43 -9.48
N SER A 43 4.13 -23.32 -8.50
CA SER A 43 4.24 -24.75 -8.77
C SER A 43 2.87 -25.30 -9.17
N VAL A 44 2.79 -25.92 -10.35
CA VAL A 44 1.59 -26.62 -10.82
C VAL A 44 2.02 -28.05 -11.11
N PHE A 45 1.43 -29.03 -10.41
CA PHE A 45 1.81 -30.45 -10.49
C PHE A 45 3.32 -30.72 -10.32
N GLY A 46 4.01 -29.95 -9.46
CA GLY A 46 5.44 -30.14 -9.20
C GLY A 46 6.39 -29.53 -10.25
N LEU A 47 5.88 -28.85 -11.27
CA LEU A 47 6.68 -28.05 -12.19
C LEU A 47 6.66 -26.58 -11.78
N GLU A 48 7.84 -26.00 -11.58
CA GLU A 48 8.01 -24.55 -11.43
C GLU A 48 7.72 -23.87 -12.77
N LEU A 49 6.57 -23.21 -12.87
CA LEU A 49 6.30 -22.33 -13.99
C LEU A 49 7.10 -21.05 -13.78
N LYS A 50 8.00 -20.73 -14.72
CA LYS A 50 8.64 -19.41 -14.77
C LYS A 50 7.55 -18.35 -14.83
N ASN A 51 7.40 -17.62 -13.73
CA ASN A 51 6.43 -16.54 -13.63
C ASN A 51 6.85 -15.43 -14.62
N ARG A 52 6.11 -15.31 -15.73
CA ARG A 52 6.30 -14.26 -16.74
C ARG A 52 5.87 -12.89 -16.22
N THR A 53 5.08 -12.87 -15.15
CA THR A 53 4.72 -11.70 -14.35
C THR A 53 5.57 -11.73 -13.08
N GLN A 54 6.24 -10.63 -12.71
CA GLN A 54 6.93 -10.49 -11.42
C GLN A 54 5.91 -10.41 -10.28
N THR A 55 5.14 -11.47 -10.08
CA THR A 55 4.19 -11.60 -8.99
C THR A 55 4.97 -11.91 -7.72
N ILE A 56 4.65 -11.18 -6.66
CA ILE A 56 5.21 -11.40 -5.32
C ILE A 56 4.24 -12.26 -4.50
N ASN A 57 4.77 -13.07 -3.59
CA ASN A 57 3.98 -13.74 -2.57
C ASN A 57 3.63 -12.72 -1.48
N VAL A 58 2.37 -12.66 -1.10
CA VAL A 58 1.87 -11.70 -0.09
C VAL A 58 1.02 -12.49 0.90
N ASP A 59 1.41 -12.50 2.17
CA ASP A 59 0.54 -13.00 3.23
C ASP A 59 -0.46 -11.89 3.59
N GLU A 60 -1.69 -12.03 3.11
CA GLU A 60 -2.75 -11.03 3.36
C GLU A 60 -3.00 -10.79 4.85
N THR A 61 -2.69 -11.76 5.72
CA THR A 61 -2.87 -11.62 7.18
C THR A 61 -1.85 -10.69 7.84
N GLU A 62 -0.70 -10.46 7.19
CA GLU A 62 0.34 -9.54 7.65
C GLU A 62 0.23 -8.15 7.00
N THR A 63 -0.71 -7.98 6.05
CA THR A 63 -0.90 -6.69 5.38
C THR A 63 -1.61 -5.66 6.25
N ARG A 64 -1.29 -4.39 5.99
CA ARG A 64 -1.90 -3.21 6.60
C ARG A 64 -2.40 -2.27 5.52
N LYS A 65 -3.58 -1.70 5.68
CA LYS A 65 -4.08 -0.71 4.71
C LYS A 65 -3.27 0.58 4.87
N ILE A 66 -2.86 1.16 3.74
CA ILE A 66 -2.21 2.47 3.77
C ILE A 66 -3.30 3.55 3.71
N SER A 67 -3.41 4.33 4.78
CA SER A 67 -4.08 5.64 4.77
C SER A 67 -3.07 6.71 4.39
N THR A 68 -3.46 7.65 3.52
CA THR A 68 -2.64 8.80 3.17
C THR A 68 -3.34 10.08 3.58
N TYR A 69 -2.61 11.07 4.05
CA TYR A 69 -3.13 12.39 4.40
C TYR A 69 -2.43 13.45 3.57
N ARG A 70 -3.20 14.37 2.99
CA ARG A 70 -2.70 15.49 2.16
C ARG A 70 -2.89 16.81 2.89
N CYS A 71 -1.86 17.64 2.93
CA CYS A 71 -2.03 19.02 3.38
C CYS A 71 -2.83 19.82 2.34
N PRO A 72 -3.93 20.50 2.72
CA PRO A 72 -4.71 21.29 1.78
C PRO A 72 -3.92 22.47 1.19
N ASP A 73 -3.01 23.04 1.97
CA ASP A 73 -2.28 24.27 1.61
C ASP A 73 -1.05 23.98 0.73
N CYS A 74 -0.13 23.13 1.20
CA CYS A 74 1.14 22.87 0.50
C CYS A 74 1.18 21.55 -0.29
N GLY A 75 0.19 20.67 -0.09
CA GLY A 75 0.13 19.38 -0.77
C GLY A 75 1.03 18.28 -0.21
N LEU A 76 1.74 18.51 0.91
CA LEU A 76 2.55 17.47 1.59
C LEU A 76 1.70 16.21 1.83
N LEU A 77 2.25 15.04 1.51
CA LEU A 77 1.63 13.74 1.75
C LEU A 77 2.32 13.00 2.89
N ARG A 78 1.52 12.38 3.76
CA ARG A 78 1.99 11.45 4.81
C ARG A 78 1.18 10.18 4.75
N SER A 79 1.85 9.03 4.67
CA SER A 79 1.21 7.72 4.59
C SER A 79 1.46 6.92 5.86
N TYR A 80 0.44 6.19 6.32
CA TYR A 80 0.44 5.41 7.56
C TYR A 80 -0.15 4.03 7.28
N ALA A 81 0.50 2.99 7.80
CA ALA A 81 -0.01 1.63 7.79
C ALA A 81 -0.88 1.40 9.05
N GLU A 82 -2.16 1.08 8.87
CA GLU A 82 -3.16 0.82 9.94
C GLU A 82 -3.45 -0.68 10.12
#